data_AF-A0A3M0BA40-F1
#
_entry.id   AF-A0A3M0BA40-F1
#
_cell.length_a   1.000
_cell.length_b   1.000
_cell.length_c   1.000
_cell.angle_alpha   90.00
_cell.angle_beta   90.00
_cell.angle_gamma   90.00
#
_symmetry.space_group_name_H-M   'P 1'
#
loop_
_entity.id
_entity.type
_entity.pdbx_description
1 polymer ?
#
loop_
_entity_poly.entity_id
_entity_poly.type
_entity_poly.pdbx_seq_one_letter_code
_entity_poly.pdbx_strand_id
1 'polypeptide(L)'
;MDLKDFIENLKNEHQEYIQKMENWKKLLHFKFNEDLLEKIINFLKEDIQNHAEKEEERLNQKIEEKYPDFDSQAIIFAHDVLDEAIEDVIYYYEKYKKNKKYKDRLVNSIEKVFTMLKDHFMEEENFLFPNVYKEEKEWL
;
A
#
# COMPACT_ATOMS: atom_id res chain seq x y z
N MET A 1 8.03 -17.55 12.62
CA MET A 1 7.80 -17.38 11.16
C MET A 1 9.11 -16.97 10.53
N ASP A 2 9.58 -17.73 9.57
CA ASP A 2 10.79 -17.39 8.83
C ASP A 2 10.53 -16.23 7.85
N LEU A 3 11.59 -15.68 7.25
CA LEU A 3 11.49 -14.54 6.33
C LEU A 3 10.71 -14.89 5.06
N LYS A 4 10.79 -16.15 4.60
CA LYS A 4 10.13 -16.59 3.38
C LYS A 4 8.62 -16.66 3.56
N ASP A 5 8.16 -17.27 4.65
CA ASP A 5 6.75 -17.32 5.04
C ASP A 5 6.20 -15.91 5.29
N PHE A 6 7.01 -15.01 5.85
CA PHE A 6 6.63 -13.62 6.06
C PHE A 6 6.37 -12.90 4.73
N ILE A 7 7.31 -12.97 3.79
CA ILE A 7 7.18 -12.37 2.46
C ILE A 7 5.98 -12.97 1.71
N GLU A 8 5.75 -14.28 1.80
CA GLU A 8 4.60 -14.90 1.14
C GLU A 8 3.26 -14.39 1.70
N ASN A 9 3.18 -14.13 3.01
CA ASN A 9 2.00 -13.51 3.60
C ASN A 9 1.79 -12.08 3.11
N LEU A 10 2.85 -11.27 2.97
CA LEU A 10 2.74 -9.92 2.39
C LEU A 10 2.20 -9.96 0.96
N LYS A 11 2.72 -10.86 0.11
CA LYS A 11 2.22 -11.06 -1.26
C LYS A 11 0.74 -11.41 -1.31
N ASN A 12 0.28 -12.26 -0.39
CA ASN A 12 -1.14 -12.58 -0.30
C ASN A 12 -1.97 -11.35 0.11
N GLU A 13 -1.49 -10.54 1.07
CA GLU A 13 -2.12 -9.26 1.42
C GLU A 13 -2.19 -8.32 0.20
N HIS A 14 -1.11 -8.19 -0.58
CA HIS A 14 -1.09 -7.37 -1.80
C HIS A 14 -2.15 -7.80 -2.81
N GLN A 15 -2.26 -9.10 -3.07
CA GLN A 15 -3.26 -9.64 -4.00
C GLN A 15 -4.70 -9.34 -3.54
N GLU A 16 -4.97 -9.51 -2.24
CA GLU A 16 -6.27 -9.17 -1.66
C GLU A 16 -6.57 -7.66 -1.79
N TYR A 17 -5.58 -6.81 -1.50
CA TYR A 17 -5.70 -5.37 -1.58
C TYR A 17 -5.91 -4.88 -3.02
N ILE A 18 -5.15 -5.40 -3.97
CA ILE A 18 -5.32 -5.11 -5.40
C ILE A 18 -6.74 -5.49 -5.84
N GLN A 19 -7.23 -6.67 -5.45
CA GLN A 19 -8.57 -7.12 -5.81
C GLN A 19 -9.67 -6.22 -5.20
N LYS A 20 -9.50 -5.78 -3.93
CA LYS A 20 -10.39 -4.78 -3.28
C LYS A 20 -10.38 -3.46 -4.06
N MET A 21 -9.19 -2.92 -4.34
CA MET A 21 -9.01 -1.64 -5.04
C MET A 21 -9.61 -1.65 -6.44
N GLU A 22 -9.36 -2.70 -7.24
CA GLU A 22 -9.92 -2.83 -8.59
C GLU A 22 -11.46 -2.93 -8.59
N ASN A 23 -12.04 -3.59 -7.58
CA ASN A 23 -13.49 -3.61 -7.40
C ASN A 23 -14.03 -2.22 -7.03
N TRP A 24 -13.37 -1.52 -6.10
CA TRP A 24 -13.77 -0.17 -5.71
C TRP A 24 -13.62 0.86 -6.84
N LYS A 25 -12.56 0.80 -7.66
CA LYS A 25 -12.43 1.63 -8.88
C LYS A 25 -13.68 1.51 -9.74
N LYS A 26 -14.14 0.29 -10.01
CA LYS A 26 -15.39 0.06 -10.78
C LYS A 26 -16.60 0.68 -10.07
N LEU A 27 -16.75 0.43 -8.77
CA LEU A 27 -17.88 0.93 -7.99
C LEU A 27 -17.91 2.45 -7.86
N LEU A 28 -16.77 3.13 -7.85
CA LEU A 28 -16.69 4.61 -7.83
C LEU A 28 -17.35 5.23 -9.07
N HIS A 29 -17.27 4.57 -10.24
CA HIS A 29 -17.93 5.04 -11.45
C HIS A 29 -19.42 4.69 -11.52
N PHE A 30 -19.82 3.51 -11.02
CA PHE A 30 -21.20 3.00 -11.20
C PHE A 30 -22.13 3.20 -10.00
N LYS A 31 -21.59 3.23 -8.78
CA LYS A 31 -22.36 3.20 -7.52
C LYS A 31 -21.73 4.07 -6.43
N PHE A 32 -21.26 5.26 -6.79
CA PHE A 32 -20.68 6.22 -5.85
C PHE A 32 -21.65 6.56 -4.70
N ASN A 33 -21.28 6.20 -3.47
CA ASN A 33 -22.08 6.46 -2.26
C ASN A 33 -21.16 6.56 -1.02
N GLU A 34 -21.72 7.03 0.10
CA GLU A 34 -20.95 7.26 1.33
C GLU A 34 -20.37 5.99 1.94
N ASP A 35 -21.13 4.88 1.98
CA ASP A 35 -20.66 3.59 2.52
C ASP A 35 -19.43 3.06 1.76
N LEU A 36 -19.41 3.23 0.44
CA LEU A 36 -18.23 2.91 -0.38
C LEU A 36 -17.04 3.79 0.00
N LEU A 37 -17.25 5.09 0.17
CA LEU A 37 -16.18 6.02 0.54
C LEU A 37 -15.63 5.70 1.94
N GLU A 38 -16.49 5.44 2.92
CA GLU A 38 -16.08 5.06 4.28
C GLU A 38 -15.23 3.78 4.28
N LYS A 39 -15.62 2.77 3.49
CA LYS A 39 -14.83 1.55 3.32
C LYS A 39 -13.44 1.83 2.75
N ILE A 40 -13.36 2.67 1.73
CA ILE A 40 -12.08 3.06 1.12
C ILE A 40 -11.22 3.85 2.12
N ILE A 41 -11.82 4.80 2.84
CA ILE A 41 -11.09 5.61 3.83
C ILE A 41 -10.57 4.75 4.98
N ASN A 42 -11.37 3.83 5.50
CA ASN A 42 -10.94 2.91 6.56
C ASN A 42 -9.84 1.98 6.06
N PHE A 43 -9.96 1.45 4.84
CA PHE A 43 -8.90 0.66 4.23
C PHE A 43 -7.56 1.42 4.14
N LEU A 44 -7.58 2.67 3.68
CA LEU A 44 -6.36 3.47 3.58
C LEU A 44 -5.77 3.83 4.94
N LYS A 45 -6.61 4.04 5.96
CA LYS A 45 -6.17 4.42 7.32
C LYS A 45 -5.76 3.25 8.20
N GLU A 46 -6.33 2.08 7.97
CA GLU A 46 -6.13 0.92 8.83
C GLU A 46 -5.36 -0.16 8.09
N ASP A 47 -5.95 -0.76 7.05
CA ASP A 47 -5.35 -1.91 6.34
C ASP A 47 -3.99 -1.56 5.72
N ILE A 48 -3.86 -0.40 5.06
CA ILE A 48 -2.59 0.04 4.44
C ILE A 48 -1.56 0.48 5.47
N GLN A 49 -1.95 1.26 6.48
CA GLN A 49 -1.02 1.72 7.52
C GLN A 49 -0.46 0.54 8.33
N ASN A 50 -1.34 -0.37 8.76
CA ASN A 50 -0.91 -1.58 9.46
C ASN A 50 -0.02 -2.47 8.58
N HIS A 51 -0.17 -2.43 7.26
CA HIS A 51 0.69 -3.17 6.35
C HIS A 51 2.08 -2.52 6.25
N ALA A 52 2.15 -1.20 6.03
CA ALA A 52 3.40 -0.45 6.05
C ALA A 52 4.19 -0.65 7.36
N GLU A 53 3.52 -0.56 8.52
CA GLU A 53 4.13 -0.81 9.82
C GLU A 53 4.72 -2.24 9.94
N LYS A 54 4.01 -3.26 9.44
CA LYS A 54 4.53 -4.64 9.44
C LYS A 54 5.83 -4.74 8.64
N GLU A 55 5.92 -4.03 7.52
CA GLU A 55 7.11 -4.06 6.67
C GLU A 55 8.24 -3.28 7.32
N GLU A 56 7.98 -2.04 7.74
CA GLU A 56 8.98 -1.15 8.31
C GLU A 56 9.57 -1.68 9.62
N GLU A 57 8.76 -2.30 10.47
CA GLU A 57 9.25 -2.83 11.74
C GLU A 57 9.76 -4.26 11.61
N ARG A 58 8.99 -5.14 10.95
CA ARG A 58 9.24 -6.59 11.02
C ARG A 58 9.95 -7.14 9.81
N LEU A 59 9.64 -6.65 8.60
CA LEU A 59 10.35 -7.08 7.41
C LEU A 59 11.77 -6.52 7.43
N ASN A 60 11.93 -5.21 7.64
CA ASN A 60 13.23 -4.56 7.69
C ASN A 60 14.12 -5.18 8.75
N GLN A 61 13.63 -5.37 9.98
CA GLN A 61 14.41 -6.04 11.03
C GLN A 61 14.90 -7.43 10.57
N LYS A 62 14.02 -8.24 9.96
CA LYS A 62 14.39 -9.59 9.50
C LYS A 62 15.38 -9.57 8.33
N ILE A 63 15.30 -8.56 7.47
CA ILE A 63 16.23 -8.38 6.36
C ILE A 63 17.57 -7.92 6.92
N GLU A 64 17.63 -6.90 7.78
CA GLU A 64 18.86 -6.36 8.36
C GLU A 64 19.60 -7.37 9.25
N GLU A 65 18.87 -8.25 9.97
CA GLU A 65 19.46 -9.36 10.73
C GLU A 65 20.25 -10.34 9.83
N LYS A 66 19.84 -10.49 8.57
CA LYS A 66 20.51 -11.36 7.58
C LYS A 66 21.46 -10.60 6.66
N TYR A 67 21.13 -9.35 6.31
CA TYR A 67 21.76 -8.50 5.31
C TYR A 67 21.90 -7.07 5.86
N PRO A 68 22.93 -6.80 6.70
CA PRO A 68 23.07 -5.50 7.36
C PRO A 68 23.27 -4.30 6.41
N ASP A 69 23.72 -4.55 5.18
CA ASP A 69 23.97 -3.52 4.16
C ASP A 69 22.75 -3.25 3.26
N PHE A 70 21.61 -3.88 3.53
CA PHE A 70 20.38 -3.66 2.78
C PHE A 70 19.81 -2.26 3.05
N ASP A 71 19.49 -1.53 1.99
CA ASP A 71 18.93 -0.17 2.08
C ASP A 71 17.42 -0.20 2.38
N SER A 72 17.09 -0.41 3.67
CA SER A 72 15.71 -0.38 4.17
C SER A 72 15.06 1.01 4.09
N GLN A 73 15.85 2.08 3.91
CA GLN A 73 15.32 3.45 3.80
C GLN A 73 14.51 3.68 2.52
N ALA A 74 14.78 2.91 1.46
CA ALA A 74 14.01 3.00 0.23
C ALA A 74 12.54 2.61 0.41
N ILE A 75 12.26 1.62 1.28
CA ILE A 75 10.89 1.17 1.60
C ILE A 75 10.17 2.26 2.38
N ILE A 76 10.80 2.79 3.43
CA ILE A 76 10.23 3.86 4.27
C ILE A 76 9.91 5.09 3.40
N PHE A 77 10.82 5.48 2.51
CA PHE A 77 10.57 6.62 1.61
C PHE A 77 9.37 6.38 0.68
N ALA A 78 9.19 5.17 0.16
CA ALA A 78 8.03 4.85 -0.67
C ALA A 78 6.72 4.94 0.13
N HIS A 79 6.73 4.52 1.39
CA HIS A 79 5.58 4.63 2.29
C HIS A 79 5.25 6.08 2.66
N ASP A 80 6.25 6.91 2.96
CA ASP A 80 6.03 8.36 3.20
C ASP A 80 5.30 9.03 2.02
N VAL A 81 5.69 8.68 0.78
CA VAL A 81 5.05 9.21 -0.44
C VAL A 81 3.62 8.68 -0.61
N LEU A 82 3.32 7.46 -0.17
CA LEU A 82 1.97 6.90 -0.15
C LEU A 82 1.11 7.60 0.91
N ASP A 83 1.67 7.92 2.07
CA ASP A 83 0.99 8.62 3.15
C ASP A 83 0.55 10.02 2.73
N GLU A 84 1.44 10.79 2.09
CA GLU A 84 1.08 12.09 1.52
C GLU A 84 -0.10 11.97 0.53
N ALA A 85 -0.11 10.93 -0.30
CA ALA A 85 -1.19 10.70 -1.24
C ALA A 85 -2.50 10.27 -0.55
N ILE A 86 -2.43 9.54 0.56
CA ILE A 86 -3.57 9.19 1.41
C ILE A 86 -4.14 10.42 2.12
N GLU A 87 -3.28 11.33 2.61
CA GLU A 87 -3.71 12.60 3.20
C GLU A 87 -4.53 13.44 2.22
N ASP A 88 -4.13 13.49 0.95
CA ASP A 88 -4.88 14.13 -0.12
C ASP A 88 -6.30 13.55 -0.25
N VAL A 89 -6.44 12.22 -0.19
CA VAL A 89 -7.75 11.54 -0.22
C VAL A 89 -8.60 11.96 0.98
N ILE A 90 -8.03 11.93 2.18
CA ILE A 90 -8.73 12.31 3.42
C ILE A 90 -9.17 13.78 3.35
N TYR A 91 -8.30 14.66 2.87
CA TYR A 91 -8.60 16.07 2.67
C TYR A 91 -9.79 16.26 1.72
N TYR A 92 -9.77 15.62 0.55
CA TYR A 92 -10.85 15.75 -0.41
C TYR A 92 -12.15 15.10 0.06
N TYR A 93 -12.07 14.04 0.87
CA TYR A 93 -13.24 13.42 1.49
C TYR A 93 -13.95 14.40 2.44
N GLU A 94 -13.20 15.05 3.33
CA GLU A 94 -13.74 16.05 4.25
C GLU A 94 -14.27 17.31 3.53
N LYS A 95 -13.65 17.71 2.42
CA LYS A 95 -14.19 18.77 1.54
C LYS A 95 -15.47 18.34 0.84
N TYR A 96 -15.54 17.10 0.35
CA TYR A 96 -16.70 16.54 -0.33
C TYR A 96 -17.92 16.44 0.61
N LYS A 97 -17.72 16.04 1.87
CA LYS A 97 -18.79 16.01 2.90
C LYS A 97 -19.45 17.37 3.08
N LYS A 98 -18.68 18.45 2.99
CA LYS A 98 -19.16 19.84 3.11
C LYS A 98 -19.69 20.40 1.78
N ASN A 99 -19.12 19.99 0.66
CA ASN A 99 -19.48 20.49 -0.66
C ASN A 99 -19.26 19.44 -1.74
N LYS A 100 -20.35 18.99 -2.37
CA LYS A 100 -20.35 17.93 -3.37
C LYS A 100 -19.57 18.27 -4.65
N LYS A 101 -19.18 19.54 -4.89
CA LYS A 101 -18.31 19.93 -6.01
C LYS A 101 -16.93 19.27 -5.99
N TYR A 102 -16.49 18.78 -4.82
CA TYR A 102 -15.19 18.11 -4.68
C TYR A 102 -15.23 16.63 -5.06
N LYS A 103 -16.39 16.09 -5.48
CA LYS A 103 -16.54 14.68 -5.86
C LYS A 103 -15.45 14.23 -6.84
N ASP A 104 -15.28 14.94 -7.95
CA ASP A 104 -14.33 14.51 -8.98
C ASP A 104 -12.88 14.55 -8.49
N ARG A 105 -12.54 15.52 -7.63
CA ARG A 105 -11.20 15.57 -7.01
C ARG A 105 -10.97 14.40 -6.06
N LEU A 106 -11.97 14.05 -5.26
CA LEU A 106 -11.92 12.90 -4.36
C LEU A 106 -11.76 11.59 -5.14
N VAL A 107 -12.53 11.40 -6.21
CA VAL A 107 -12.41 10.20 -7.05
C VAL A 107 -11.02 10.12 -7.66
N ASN A 108 -10.54 11.21 -8.26
CA ASN A 108 -9.21 11.24 -8.88
C ASN A 108 -8.09 10.99 -7.85
N SER A 109 -8.19 11.52 -6.62
CA SER A 109 -7.21 11.26 -5.57
C SER A 109 -7.22 9.78 -5.14
N ILE A 110 -8.40 9.16 -5.02
CA ILE A 110 -8.51 7.73 -4.70
C ILE A 110 -7.88 6.88 -5.80
N GLU A 111 -8.19 7.18 -7.07
CA GLU A 111 -7.64 6.45 -8.21
C GLU A 111 -6.12 6.59 -8.30
N LYS A 112 -5.58 7.78 -7.99
CA LYS A 112 -4.14 8.02 -7.89
C LYS A 112 -3.51 7.13 -6.81
N VAL A 113 -4.02 7.17 -5.57
CA VAL A 113 -3.50 6.34 -4.46
C VAL A 113 -3.56 4.86 -4.80
N PHE A 114 -4.67 4.37 -5.34
CA PHE A 114 -4.76 2.96 -5.73
C PHE A 114 -3.78 2.55 -6.84
N THR A 115 -3.40 3.49 -7.70
CA THR A 115 -2.39 3.24 -8.73
C THR A 115 -1.00 3.19 -8.08
N MET A 116 -0.69 4.15 -7.22
CA MET A 116 0.57 4.18 -6.47
C MET A 116 0.76 2.93 -5.60
N LEU A 117 -0.27 2.50 -4.86
CA LEU A 117 -0.23 1.27 -4.06
C LEU A 117 0.04 0.02 -4.93
N LYS A 118 -0.62 -0.07 -6.08
CA LYS A 118 -0.41 -1.19 -7.00
C LYS A 118 1.01 -1.20 -7.56
N ASP A 119 1.52 -0.04 -7.96
CA ASP A 119 2.87 0.09 -8.50
C ASP A 119 3.91 -0.25 -7.42
N HIS A 120 3.70 0.21 -6.19
CA HIS A 120 4.52 -0.12 -5.01
C HIS A 120 4.56 -1.63 -4.75
N PHE A 121 3.41 -2.30 -4.62
CA PHE A 121 3.36 -3.76 -4.44
C PHE A 121 4.03 -4.52 -5.58
N MET A 122 3.88 -4.04 -6.82
CA MET A 122 4.57 -4.64 -7.96
C MET A 122 6.08 -4.45 -7.90
N GLU A 123 6.56 -3.31 -7.41
CA GLU A 123 7.97 -3.05 -7.21
C GLU A 123 8.57 -4.02 -6.18
N GLU A 124 7.88 -4.18 -5.05
CA GLU A 124 8.29 -5.09 -4.00
C GLU A 124 8.33 -6.55 -4.48
N GLU A 125 7.27 -6.99 -5.16
CA GLU A 125 7.15 -8.37 -5.60
C GLU A 125 8.14 -8.77 -6.70
N ASN A 126 8.46 -7.82 -7.59
CA ASN A 126 9.31 -8.10 -8.76
C ASN A 126 10.78 -7.75 -8.54
N PHE A 127 11.09 -6.84 -7.61
CA PHE A 127 12.45 -6.37 -7.37
C PHE A 127 12.90 -6.62 -5.93
N LEU A 128 12.18 -6.08 -4.94
CA LEU A 128 12.60 -6.15 -3.53
C LEU A 128 12.70 -7.58 -3.02
N PHE A 129 11.58 -8.31 -3.00
CA PHE A 129 11.51 -9.66 -2.45
C PHE A 129 12.42 -10.64 -3.22
N PRO A 130 12.51 -10.61 -4.56
CA PRO A 130 13.48 -11.42 -5.29
C PRO A 130 14.94 -11.11 -4.95
N ASN A 131 15.28 -9.84 -4.72
CA ASN A 131 16.64 -9.46 -4.34
C ASN A 131 17.01 -9.97 -2.94
N VAL A 132 16.07 -9.93 -1.99
CA VAL A 132 16.25 -10.55 -0.66
C VAL A 132 16.59 -12.05 -0.79
N TYR A 133 15.95 -12.78 -1.71
CA TYR A 133 16.27 -14.19 -1.96
C TYR A 133 17.57 -14.41 -2.74
N LYS A 134 18.03 -13.46 -3.56
CA LYS A 134 19.32 -13.56 -4.27
C LYS A 134 20.48 -13.40 -3.31
N GLU A 135 20.39 -12.42 -2.41
CA GLU A 135 21.33 -12.27 -1.29
C GLU A 135 21.38 -13.55 -0.43
N GLU A 136 20.27 -14.29 -0.30
CA GLU A 136 20.28 -15.61 0.36
C GLU A 136 21.08 -16.68 -0.39
N LYS A 137 21.16 -16.60 -1.72
CA LYS A 137 21.80 -17.62 -2.57
C LYS A 137 23.25 -17.36 -2.91
N GLU A 138 23.72 -16.12 -2.88
CA GLU A 138 25.12 -15.79 -3.20
C GLU A 138 26.10 -16.16 -2.07
N TRP A 139 25.59 -16.46 -0.86
CA TRP A 139 26.39 -16.79 0.32
C TRP A 139 26.25 -18.25 0.82
N LEU A 140 25.44 -19.08 0.15
CA LEU A 140 25.29 -20.52 0.40
C LEU A 140 26.12 -21.37 -0.57
#